data_AF-A0A7T8HEQ2-F1
#
_entry.id   AF-A0A7T8HEQ2-F1
#
_cell.length_a   1.000
_cell.length_b   1.000
_cell.length_c   1.000
_cell.angle_alpha   90.00
_cell.angle_beta   90.00
_cell.angle_gamma   90.00
#
_symmetry.space_group_name_H-M   'P 1'
#
loop_
_entity.id
_entity.type
_entity.pdbx_description
1 polymer ?
#
loop_
_entity_poly.entity_id
_entity_poly.type
_entity_poly.pdbx_seq_one_letter_code
_entity_poly.pdbx_strand_id
1 'polypeptide(L)'
;MELKCEPIVSLVEPTMYVGKFDWARCPKPSDARDYVKEIIHNVISVHSEVERISSRQMHVKEVMLRLVEAVTEEVNRLFCSIHRMNSNGCIQAWVDINCLSLALSPFLNKNSSKYLDEASKPLLELERPGDSQIVKSCQKQFEKRMMFHLYAFQSEND
;
A
#
# COMPACT_ATOMS: atom_id res chain seq x y z
N MET A 1 -1.15 -17.83 -15.39
CA MET A 1 -1.64 -16.95 -14.30
C MET A 1 -0.66 -15.79 -14.02
N GLU A 2 0.54 -15.78 -14.63
CA GLU A 2 1.53 -14.69 -14.55
C GLU A 2 1.12 -13.38 -15.26
N LEU A 3 0.15 -13.44 -16.17
CA LEU A 3 -0.19 -12.37 -17.12
C LEU A 3 -0.81 -11.06 -16.54
N LYS A 4 -1.02 -10.92 -15.22
CA LYS A 4 -1.67 -9.72 -14.62
C LYS A 4 -1.05 -9.16 -13.33
N CYS A 5 -0.08 -9.83 -12.70
CA CYS A 5 0.66 -9.21 -11.60
C CYS A 5 1.66 -8.17 -12.12
N GLU A 6 2.28 -8.45 -13.28
CA GLU A 6 3.30 -7.60 -13.90
C GLU A 6 2.80 -6.17 -14.22
N PRO A 7 1.58 -5.95 -14.77
CA PRO A 7 1.08 -4.60 -15.02
C PRO A 7 0.96 -3.74 -13.76
N ILE A 8 0.43 -4.27 -12.66
CA ILE A 8 0.24 -3.47 -11.43
C ILE A 8 1.60 -3.13 -10.81
N VAL A 9 2.49 -4.13 -10.69
CA VAL A 9 3.85 -3.95 -10.18
C VAL A 9 4.60 -2.89 -10.99
N SER A 10 4.51 -2.94 -12.33
CA SER A 10 5.16 -1.96 -13.21
C SER A 10 4.65 -0.52 -13.07
N LEU A 11 3.46 -0.33 -12.49
CA LEU A 11 2.87 0.98 -12.24
C LEU A 11 3.23 1.56 -10.87
N VAL A 12 3.73 0.76 -9.92
CA VAL A 12 4.04 1.23 -8.56
C VAL A 12 5.11 2.32 -8.56
N GLU A 13 6.25 2.08 -9.21
CA GLU A 13 7.35 3.04 -9.28
C GLU A 13 6.97 4.37 -9.94
N PRO A 14 6.40 4.41 -11.17
CA PRO A 14 6.06 5.66 -11.81
C PRO A 14 4.99 6.45 -11.05
N THR A 15 4.06 5.78 -10.37
CA THR A 15 3.00 6.45 -9.58
C THR A 15 3.54 6.99 -8.25
N MET A 16 4.48 6.30 -7.61
CA MET A 16 5.15 6.80 -6.40
C MET A 16 5.87 8.13 -6.64
N TYR A 17 6.58 8.24 -7.77
CA TYR A 17 7.36 9.44 -8.13
C TYR A 17 6.61 10.43 -9.03
N VAL A 18 5.29 10.26 -9.17
CA VAL A 18 4.44 11.14 -10.00
C VAL A 18 4.65 12.61 -9.63
N GLY A 19 4.71 13.48 -10.64
CA GLY A 19 4.93 14.90 -10.46
C GLY A 19 6.34 15.28 -9.98
N LYS A 20 7.35 14.41 -10.19
CA LYS A 20 8.74 14.59 -9.71
C LYS A 20 8.82 14.66 -8.19
N PHE A 21 8.02 13.83 -7.52
CA PHE A 21 8.04 13.75 -6.06
C PHE A 21 9.43 13.36 -5.55
N ASP A 22 9.84 13.95 -4.44
CA ASP A 22 11.13 13.74 -3.81
C ASP A 22 10.93 13.62 -2.30
N TRP A 23 11.30 12.47 -1.75
CA TRP A 23 11.23 12.15 -0.33
C TRP A 23 12.09 13.10 0.54
N ALA A 24 13.14 13.70 -0.01
CA ALA A 24 13.96 14.71 0.66
C ALA A 24 13.29 16.10 0.70
N ARG A 25 12.25 16.32 -0.11
CA ARG A 25 11.51 17.59 -0.22
C ARG A 25 10.01 17.39 0.03
N CYS A 26 9.66 16.37 0.80
CA CYS A 26 8.27 16.06 1.10
C CYS A 26 7.62 17.19 1.92
N PRO A 27 6.44 17.70 1.50
CA PRO A 27 5.65 18.63 2.31
C PRO A 27 5.05 17.89 3.51
N LYS A 28 4.45 18.65 4.44
CA LYS A 28 3.78 18.06 5.60
C LYS A 28 2.66 17.10 5.14
N PRO A 29 2.65 15.84 5.62
CA PRO A 29 1.61 14.87 5.27
C PRO A 29 0.23 15.33 5.72
N SER A 30 -0.77 15.03 4.91
CA SER A 30 -2.18 15.25 5.22
C SER A 30 -3.05 14.00 5.01
N ASP A 31 -2.62 13.11 4.12
CA ASP A 31 -3.29 11.87 3.75
C ASP A 31 -2.23 10.91 3.19
N ALA A 32 -2.60 9.66 2.92
CA ALA A 32 -1.77 8.76 2.13
C ALA A 32 -1.60 9.31 0.71
N ARG A 33 -0.42 9.10 0.13
CA ARG A 33 -0.11 9.50 -1.25
C ARG A 33 -0.98 8.75 -2.25
N ASP A 34 -1.19 9.35 -3.42
CA ASP A 34 -2.11 8.81 -4.42
C ASP A 34 -1.67 7.46 -4.99
N TYR A 35 -0.36 7.17 -5.03
CA TYR A 35 0.13 5.86 -5.44
C TYR A 35 -0.40 4.72 -4.55
N VAL A 36 -0.60 4.97 -3.24
CA VAL A 36 -1.18 3.99 -2.31
C VAL A 36 -2.64 3.71 -2.70
N LYS A 37 -3.39 4.77 -2.99
CA LYS A 37 -4.80 4.68 -3.41
C LYS A 37 -4.94 3.97 -4.76
N GLU A 38 -4.03 4.24 -5.68
CA GLU A 38 -3.98 3.62 -7.00
C GLU A 38 -3.65 2.12 -6.92
N ILE A 39 -2.68 1.73 -6.08
CA ILE A 39 -2.40 0.32 -5.79
C ILE A 39 -3.68 -0.38 -5.30
N ILE A 40 -4.36 0.20 -4.30
CA ILE A 40 -5.56 -0.40 -3.71
C ILE A 40 -6.69 -0.50 -4.74
N HIS A 41 -6.89 0.54 -5.55
CA HIS A 41 -7.88 0.53 -6.62
C HIS A 41 -7.60 -0.57 -7.66
N ASN A 42 -6.33 -0.75 -8.06
CA ASN A 42 -5.93 -1.78 -9.01
C ASN A 42 -6.10 -3.19 -8.42
N VAL A 43 -5.78 -3.38 -7.14
CA VAL A 43 -6.00 -4.66 -6.44
C VAL A 43 -7.49 -4.98 -6.37
N ILE A 44 -8.36 -4.02 -6.04
CA ILE A 44 -9.82 -4.20 -6.05
C ILE A 44 -10.34 -4.53 -7.45
N SER A 45 -9.80 -3.87 -8.48
CA SER A 45 -10.17 -4.15 -9.87
C SER A 45 -9.86 -5.60 -10.22
N VAL A 46 -8.67 -6.10 -9.88
CA VAL A 46 -8.33 -7.52 -10.09
C VAL A 46 -9.24 -8.45 -9.29
N HIS A 47 -9.51 -8.13 -8.01
CA HIS A 47 -10.44 -8.91 -7.18
C HIS A 47 -11.79 -9.10 -7.89
N SER A 48 -12.42 -7.99 -8.29
CA SER A 48 -13.73 -8.00 -8.94
C SER A 48 -13.76 -8.77 -10.27
N GLU A 49 -12.65 -8.78 -11.01
CA GLU A 49 -12.53 -9.54 -12.25
C GLU A 49 -12.37 -11.03 -12.00
N VAL A 50 -11.54 -11.42 -11.04
CA VAL A 50 -11.28 -12.82 -10.71
C VAL A 50 -12.52 -13.45 -10.11
N GLU A 51 -13.24 -12.73 -9.24
CA GLU A 51 -14.52 -13.16 -8.66
C GLU A 51 -15.58 -13.39 -9.75
N ARG A 52 -15.68 -12.48 -10.74
CA ARG A 52 -16.62 -12.63 -11.85
C ARG A 52 -16.34 -13.86 -12.73
N ILE A 53 -15.07 -14.23 -12.90
CA ILE A 53 -14.65 -15.33 -13.77
C ILE A 53 -14.64 -16.67 -13.02
N SER A 54 -14.22 -16.68 -11.76
CA SER A 54 -14.09 -17.88 -10.94
C SER A 54 -15.31 -18.06 -10.06
N SER A 55 -16.15 -19.05 -10.37
CA SER A 55 -17.25 -19.47 -9.49
C SER A 55 -16.79 -20.13 -8.18
N ARG A 56 -15.47 -20.20 -7.93
CA ARG A 56 -14.85 -20.79 -6.73
C ARG A 56 -14.03 -19.72 -5.99
N GLN A 57 -14.50 -19.35 -4.81
CA GLN A 57 -13.86 -18.36 -3.93
C GLN A 57 -12.40 -18.72 -3.58
N MET A 58 -12.06 -20.01 -3.47
CA MET A 58 -10.69 -20.45 -3.15
C MET A 58 -9.65 -19.95 -4.17
N HIS A 59 -10.00 -19.89 -5.46
CA HIS A 59 -9.07 -19.38 -6.48
C HIS A 59 -8.93 -17.85 -6.44
N VAL A 60 -9.96 -17.12 -6.01
CA VAL A 60 -9.89 -15.65 -5.83
C VAL A 60 -8.83 -15.36 -4.78
N LYS A 61 -8.95 -15.98 -3.60
CA LYS A 61 -8.00 -15.79 -2.50
C LYS A 61 -6.55 -16.13 -2.89
N GLU A 62 -6.31 -17.24 -3.59
CA GLU A 62 -4.95 -17.61 -4.03
C GLU A 62 -4.33 -16.59 -4.98
N VAL A 63 -5.13 -16.03 -5.91
CA VAL A 63 -4.66 -14.98 -6.83
C VAL A 63 -4.34 -13.70 -6.05
N MET A 64 -5.23 -13.30 -5.14
CA MET A 64 -5.05 -12.09 -4.35
C MET A 64 -3.83 -12.18 -3.43
N LEU A 65 -3.58 -13.33 -2.80
CA LEU A 65 -2.37 -13.55 -1.98
C LEU A 65 -1.08 -13.35 -2.80
N ARG A 66 -1.02 -13.90 -4.01
CA ARG A 66 0.16 -13.74 -4.90
C ARG A 66 0.30 -12.30 -5.41
N LEU A 67 -0.81 -11.65 -5.74
CA LEU A 67 -0.81 -10.26 -6.19
C LEU A 67 -0.31 -9.32 -5.09
N VAL A 68 -0.86 -9.45 -3.88
CA VAL A 68 -0.46 -8.63 -2.73
C VAL A 68 1.01 -8.87 -2.38
N GLU A 69 1.48 -10.12 -2.42
CA GLU A 69 2.90 -10.43 -2.25
C GLU A 69 3.78 -9.67 -3.24
N ALA A 70 3.50 -9.75 -4.55
CA ALA A 70 4.28 -9.06 -5.58
C ALA A 70 4.24 -7.52 -5.44
N VAL A 71 3.08 -6.95 -5.10
CA VAL A 71 2.92 -5.51 -4.88
C VAL A 71 3.73 -5.05 -3.66
N THR A 72 3.65 -5.79 -2.54
CA THR A 72 4.41 -5.45 -1.33
C THR A 72 5.91 -5.62 -1.50
N GLU A 73 6.35 -6.62 -2.29
CA GLU A 73 7.75 -6.80 -2.68
C GLU A 73 8.29 -5.59 -3.45
N GLU A 74 7.53 -5.10 -4.43
CA GLU A 74 7.92 -3.93 -5.21
C GLU A 74 7.95 -2.65 -4.37
N VAL A 75 6.95 -2.46 -3.50
CA VAL A 75 6.96 -1.35 -2.54
C VAL A 75 8.21 -1.43 -1.64
N ASN A 76 8.55 -2.62 -1.13
CA ASN A 76 9.76 -2.81 -0.33
C ASN A 76 11.03 -2.46 -1.11
N ARG A 77 11.16 -2.93 -2.35
CA ARG A 77 12.30 -2.60 -3.24
C ARG A 77 12.47 -1.08 -3.38
N LEU A 78 11.37 -0.37 -3.61
CA LEU A 78 11.37 1.08 -3.77
C LEU A 78 11.75 1.79 -2.48
N PHE A 79 11.16 1.40 -1.34
CA PHE A 79 11.49 2.00 -0.04
C PHE A 79 12.96 1.79 0.35
N CYS A 80 13.49 0.58 0.12
CA CYS A 80 14.91 0.28 0.31
C CYS A 80 15.84 1.08 -0.62
N SER A 81 15.32 1.59 -1.74
CA SER A 81 16.07 2.41 -2.70
C SER A 81 16.02 3.91 -2.39
N ILE A 82 15.27 4.33 -1.36
CA ILE A 82 15.22 5.75 -0.96
C ILE A 82 16.49 6.11 -0.20
N HIS A 83 17.39 6.86 -0.84
CA HIS A 83 18.65 7.27 -0.21
C HIS A 83 18.53 8.47 0.73
N ARG A 84 17.49 9.30 0.60
CA ARG A 84 17.33 10.54 1.36
C ARG A 84 15.86 10.81 1.68
N MET A 85 15.58 11.09 2.95
CA MET A 85 14.28 11.54 3.44
C MET A 85 14.48 12.76 4.34
N ASN A 86 13.55 13.72 4.26
CA ASN A 86 13.42 14.72 5.33
C ASN A 86 12.42 14.20 6.39
N SER A 87 12.28 14.91 7.52
CA SER A 87 11.37 14.53 8.60
C SER A 87 9.93 14.30 8.12
N ASN A 88 9.39 15.17 7.25
CA ASN A 88 8.05 14.97 6.69
C ASN A 88 7.96 13.77 5.74
N GLY A 89 9.01 13.47 4.97
CA GLY A 89 9.09 12.33 4.09
C GLY A 89 9.09 11.02 4.87
N CYS A 90 9.78 11.00 6.02
CA CYS A 90 9.70 9.88 6.95
C CYS A 90 8.29 9.69 7.53
N ILE A 91 7.61 10.78 7.91
CA ILE A 91 6.21 10.72 8.37
C ILE A 91 5.29 10.23 7.24
N GLN A 92 5.46 10.73 6.02
CA GLN A 92 4.68 10.30 4.85
C GLN A 92 4.88 8.81 4.57
N ALA A 93 6.12 8.34 4.64
CA ALA A 93 6.47 6.94 4.46
C ALA A 93 5.78 6.03 5.49
N TRP A 94 5.75 6.44 6.76
CA TRP A 94 4.97 5.75 7.80
C TRP A 94 3.46 5.75 7.52
N VAL A 95 2.90 6.87 7.07
CA VAL A 95 1.48 6.95 6.68
C VAL A 95 1.19 5.97 5.54
N ASP A 96 2.01 5.99 4.50
CA ASP A 96 1.78 5.21 3.28
C ASP A 96 1.87 3.70 3.55
N ILE A 97 2.90 3.23 4.29
CA ILE A 97 3.03 1.81 4.68
C ILE A 97 1.85 1.38 5.56
N ASN A 98 1.46 2.17 6.56
CA ASN A 98 0.37 1.82 7.45
C ASN A 98 -0.98 1.75 6.71
N CYS A 99 -1.24 2.70 5.82
CA CYS A 99 -2.47 2.70 5.01
C CYS A 99 -2.51 1.52 4.04
N LEU A 100 -1.38 1.19 3.41
CA LEU A 100 -1.28 0.04 2.52
C LEU A 100 -1.46 -1.28 3.28
N SER A 101 -0.79 -1.44 4.43
CA SER A 101 -0.92 -2.63 5.28
C SER A 101 -2.36 -2.82 5.77
N LEU A 102 -3.04 -1.73 6.13
CA LEU A 102 -4.43 -1.78 6.55
C LEU A 102 -5.33 -2.20 5.39
N ALA A 103 -5.17 -1.61 4.22
CA ALA A 103 -6.03 -1.88 3.08
C ALA A 103 -5.87 -3.30 2.52
N LEU A 104 -4.65 -3.83 2.54
CA LEU A 104 -4.34 -5.15 2.01
C LEU A 104 -4.44 -6.27 3.06
N SER A 105 -4.80 -5.95 4.31
CA SER A 105 -4.86 -6.90 5.43
C SER A 105 -5.60 -8.22 5.14
N PRO A 106 -6.70 -8.26 4.37
CA PRO A 106 -7.41 -9.52 4.07
C PRO A 106 -6.57 -10.53 3.27
N PHE A 107 -5.56 -10.05 2.53
CA PHE A 107 -4.73 -10.85 1.64
C PHE A 107 -3.24 -10.77 1.99
N LEU A 108 -2.92 -10.35 3.22
CA LEU A 108 -1.55 -10.46 3.71
C LEU A 108 -1.20 -11.92 4.04
N ASN A 109 -0.03 -12.34 3.60
CA ASN A 109 0.60 -13.60 3.95
C ASN A 109 1.96 -13.36 4.62
N LYS A 110 2.66 -14.43 4.99
CA LYS A 110 3.96 -14.34 5.67
C LYS A 110 5.00 -13.51 4.89
N ASN A 111 5.04 -13.65 3.56
CA ASN A 111 5.99 -12.95 2.70
C ASN A 111 5.58 -11.48 2.54
N SER A 112 4.32 -11.19 2.24
CA SER A 112 3.85 -9.82 2.06
C SER A 112 3.97 -8.99 3.35
N SER A 113 3.66 -9.58 4.50
CA SER A 113 3.88 -8.93 5.80
C SER A 113 5.36 -8.67 6.04
N LYS A 114 6.23 -9.64 5.72
CA LYS A 114 7.69 -9.46 5.83
C LYS A 114 8.19 -8.32 4.95
N TYR A 115 7.69 -8.19 3.71
CA TYR A 115 8.09 -7.10 2.83
C TYR A 115 7.67 -5.73 3.37
N LEU A 116 6.47 -5.61 3.94
CA LEU A 116 6.03 -4.37 4.59
C LEU A 116 6.88 -4.03 5.83
N ASP A 117 7.21 -5.04 6.65
CA ASP A 117 8.11 -4.88 7.78
C ASP A 117 9.50 -4.41 7.32
N GLU A 118 10.03 -5.02 6.24
CA GLU A 118 11.31 -4.63 5.64
C GLU A 118 11.28 -3.22 5.06
N ALA A 119 10.19 -2.82 4.41
CA ALA A 119 10.00 -1.48 3.86
C ALA A 119 10.02 -0.39 4.95
N SER A 120 9.67 -0.75 6.19
CA SER A 120 9.71 0.17 7.34
C SER A 120 11.10 0.34 7.95
N LYS A 121 12.03 -0.60 7.74
CA LYS A 121 13.38 -0.57 8.36
C LYS A 121 14.26 0.61 7.94
N PRO A 122 14.23 1.08 6.67
CA PRO A 122 14.95 2.29 6.27
C PRO A 122 14.36 3.57 6.85
N LEU A 123 13.15 3.53 7.41
CA LEU A 123 12.50 4.71 7.96
C LEU A 123 13.18 5.10 9.27
N LEU A 124 13.49 6.39 9.40
CA LEU A 124 13.97 6.93 10.65
C LEU A 124 12.87 6.83 11.72
N GLU A 125 13.29 6.76 12.97
CA GLU A 125 12.35 6.92 14.08
C GLU A 125 11.70 8.31 14.01
N LEU A 126 10.43 8.38 14.38
CA LEU A 126 9.70 9.63 14.40
C LEU A 126 10.30 10.57 15.44
N GLU A 127 11.00 11.61 14.97
CA GLU A 127 11.87 12.45 15.79
C GLU A 127 11.09 13.38 16.74
N ARG A 128 9.90 13.85 16.35
CA ARG A 128 9.22 14.95 17.07
C ARG A 128 8.01 14.49 17.87
N PRO A 129 7.80 15.05 19.07
CA PRO A 129 6.54 14.92 19.81
C PRO A 129 5.38 15.44 18.96
N GLY A 130 4.53 14.54 18.46
CA GLY A 130 3.39 14.86 17.60
C GLY A 130 3.43 14.20 16.22
N ASP A 131 4.58 13.71 15.76
CA ASP A 131 4.70 13.04 14.47
C ASP A 131 3.82 11.78 14.42
N SER A 132 3.80 10.99 15.50
CA SER A 132 2.91 9.83 15.63
C SER A 132 1.43 10.22 15.60
N GLN A 133 1.07 11.42 16.08
CA GLN A 133 -0.30 11.92 15.97
C GLN A 133 -0.65 12.28 14.52
N ILE A 134 0.27 12.89 13.78
CA ILE A 134 0.09 13.16 12.35
C ILE A 134 -0.14 11.85 11.59
N VAL A 135 0.68 10.83 11.84
CA VAL A 135 0.51 9.50 11.22
C VAL A 135 -0.90 8.95 11.49
N LYS A 136 -1.31 8.93 12.77
CA LYS A 136 -2.64 8.43 13.17
C LYS A 136 -3.78 9.26 12.57
N SER A 137 -3.63 10.58 12.48
CA SER A 137 -4.64 11.46 11.89
C SER A 137 -4.78 11.26 10.38
N CYS A 138 -3.67 11.11 9.66
CA CYS A 138 -3.68 10.82 8.23
C CYS A 138 -4.33 9.45 7.98
N GLN A 139 -3.93 8.43 8.76
CA GLN A 139 -4.51 7.09 8.64
C GLN A 139 -6.03 7.09 8.89
N LYS A 140 -6.52 7.77 9.94
CA LYS A 140 -7.96 7.89 10.19
C LYS A 140 -8.70 8.61 9.06
N GLN A 141 -8.08 9.64 8.48
CA GLN A 141 -8.68 10.34 7.35
C GLN A 141 -8.74 9.45 6.11
N PHE A 142 -7.66 8.70 5.85
CA PHE A 142 -7.58 7.72 4.78
C PHE A 142 -8.68 6.66 4.92
N GLU A 143 -8.81 6.03 6.10
CA GLU A 143 -9.85 5.04 6.40
C GLU A 143 -11.25 5.57 6.10
N LYS A 144 -11.54 6.79 6.55
CA LYS A 144 -12.85 7.42 6.32
C LYS A 144 -13.12 7.65 4.83
N ARG A 145 -12.11 8.02 4.04
CA ARG A 145 -12.25 8.31 2.60
C ARG A 145 -12.30 7.04 1.76
N MET A 146 -11.51 6.05 2.14
CA MET A 146 -11.38 4.78 1.43
C MET A 146 -12.34 3.71 1.95
N MET A 147 -13.24 4.04 2.87
CA MET A 147 -14.19 3.12 3.50
C MET A 147 -14.83 2.13 2.51
N PHE A 148 -15.39 2.59 1.39
CA PHE A 148 -15.99 1.69 0.38
C PHE A 148 -14.97 0.76 -0.30
N HIS A 149 -13.75 1.24 -0.56
CA HIS A 149 -12.68 0.43 -1.11
C HIS A 149 -12.24 -0.65 -0.10
N LEU A 150 -12.15 -0.30 1.18
CA LEU A 150 -11.81 -1.24 2.25
C LEU A 150 -12.90 -2.31 2.45
N TYR A 151 -14.18 -1.93 2.28
CA TYR A 151 -15.31 -2.86 2.31
C TYR A 151 -15.41 -3.75 1.07
N ALA A 152 -14.79 -3.39 -0.05
CA ALA A 152 -14.82 -4.19 -1.28
C ALA A 152 -14.22 -5.60 -1.09
N PHE A 153 -13.38 -5.77 -0.06
CA PHE A 153 -12.81 -7.06 0.33
C PHE A 153 -13.60 -7.79 1.44
N GLN A 154 -14.66 -7.19 1.97
CA GLN A 154 -15.42 -7.71 3.13
C GLN A 154 -16.76 -8.36 2.77
N SER A 155 -17.24 -8.23 1.54
CA SER A 155 -18.44 -8.94 1.04
C SER A 155 -18.28 -10.47 0.97
N GLU A 156 -17.17 -11.02 1.47
CA GLU A 156 -16.83 -12.44 1.48
C GLU A 156 -16.80 -13.08 2.89
N ASN A 157 -17.18 -12.35 3.95
CA ASN A 157 -17.22 -12.89 5.33
C ASN A 157 -18.62 -13.27 5.85
N ASP A 158 -19.68 -13.11 5.04
CA ASP A 158 -21.06 -13.52 5.37
C ASP A 158 -21.47 -14.81 4.65
#